data_AF-A0A382JY77-F1
#
_entry.id   AF-A0A382JY77-F1
#
_cell.length_a   1.000
_cell.length_b   1.000
_cell.length_c   1.000
_cell.angle_alpha   90.00
_cell.angle_beta   90.00
_cell.angle_gamma   90.00
#
_symmetry.space_group_name_H-M   'P 1'
#
loop_
_entity.id
_entity.type
_entity.pdbx_description
1 polymer ?
#
loop_
_entity_poly.entity_id
_entity_poly.type
_entity_poly.pdbx_seq_one_letter_code
_entity_poly.pdbx_strand_id
1 'polypeptide(L)'
;VIDVPDEGEDAGAVVAMGSRIFTAGAEADGSALSTPMRDRRQKRSMRRQVQRRAKRRRRIRGELAGLGLLPADDAEFEDLMATDPADLLDRSAAGEELSLREIGRVVYWFSSRRGFLSLRSGGGDLTDDDDDRAVRSRYRRDQVNAETGEIVERGQENLLVGFLGEQAVHHPGLLTDEVIFGVRGRLSYPVRPIRRGNYLSGGSALDEFGIHGLVFFQRSVYWDEGTIGSCSIDPKNGGSRALRADRLAQKYRVWKTVIDLRVGAPERPLGDDERRVVFDALMSQKTMAFSKLRK
;
A
#
# COMPACT_ATOMS: atom_id res chain seq x y z
N VAL A 1 30.42 -39.37 11.46
CA VAL A 1 30.59 -39.59 12.91
C VAL A 1 31.87 -40.35 13.07
N ILE A 2 32.83 -39.77 13.77
CA ILE A 2 34.13 -40.36 14.04
C ILE A 2 34.21 -40.44 15.57
N ASP A 3 34.69 -41.55 16.09
CA ASP A 3 34.97 -41.71 17.50
C ASP A 3 36.18 -40.85 17.87
N VAL A 4 36.24 -40.35 19.09
CA VAL A 4 37.43 -39.61 19.54
C VAL A 4 38.41 -40.63 20.12
N PRO A 5 39.67 -40.68 19.65
CA PRO A 5 40.66 -41.63 20.17
C PRO A 5 41.02 -41.33 21.63
N ASP A 6 41.34 -42.36 22.41
CA ASP A 6 41.79 -42.23 23.80
C ASP A 6 43.24 -41.69 23.88
N GLU A 7 43.67 -41.21 25.06
CA GLU A 7 45.04 -40.69 25.27
C GLU A 7 46.12 -41.73 24.91
N GLY A 8 46.80 -41.51 23.77
CA GLY A 8 47.85 -42.38 23.24
C GLY A 8 47.55 -42.96 21.85
N GLU A 9 46.36 -42.74 21.29
CA GLU A 9 46.01 -43.13 19.92
C GLU A 9 46.03 -41.95 18.94
N ASP A 10 46.67 -42.12 17.78
CA ASP A 10 46.91 -41.04 16.82
C ASP A 10 45.68 -40.68 15.95
N ALA A 11 44.64 -41.53 15.87
CA ALA A 11 43.44 -41.25 15.09
C ALA A 11 42.20 -42.06 15.53
N GLY A 12 41.04 -41.39 15.55
CA GLY A 12 39.75 -42.01 15.89
C GLY A 12 39.12 -42.84 14.76
N ALA A 13 38.27 -43.80 15.14
CA ALA A 13 37.62 -44.72 14.20
C ALA A 13 36.34 -44.13 13.58
N VAL A 14 36.01 -44.48 12.32
CA VAL A 14 34.76 -44.03 11.70
C VAL A 14 33.58 -44.83 12.23
N VAL A 15 32.72 -44.19 13.02
CA VAL A 15 31.54 -44.80 13.66
C VAL A 15 30.33 -44.84 12.72
N ALA A 16 30.14 -43.78 11.92
CA ALA A 16 29.06 -43.73 10.95
C ALA A 16 29.34 -42.74 9.83
N MET A 17 28.95 -43.09 8.61
CA MET A 17 28.98 -42.19 7.46
C MET A 17 27.67 -42.26 6.68
N GLY A 18 27.30 -41.15 6.06
CA GLY A 18 26.10 -41.06 5.25
C GLY A 18 26.07 -39.78 4.43
N SER A 19 25.37 -39.82 3.31
CA SER A 19 25.08 -38.65 2.48
C SER A 19 23.57 -38.45 2.42
N ARG A 20 23.13 -37.23 2.71
CA ARG A 20 21.72 -36.84 2.54
C ARG A 20 21.58 -36.01 1.28
N ILE A 21 21.03 -36.62 0.25
CA ILE A 21 20.68 -35.93 -0.99
C ILE A 21 19.30 -35.29 -0.78
N PHE A 22 19.20 -33.99 -1.02
CA PHE A 22 17.93 -33.26 -1.03
C PHE A 22 17.86 -32.37 -2.26
N THR A 23 16.65 -32.14 -2.76
CA THR A 23 16.43 -31.25 -3.89
C THR A 23 16.70 -29.80 -3.49
N ALA A 24 17.32 -29.03 -4.37
CA ALA A 24 17.47 -27.60 -4.15
C ALA A 24 16.09 -26.96 -3.94
N GLY A 25 15.92 -26.19 -2.87
CA GLY A 25 14.65 -25.50 -2.55
C GLY A 25 14.37 -24.28 -3.44
N ALA A 26 15.19 -24.07 -4.45
CA ALA A 26 15.11 -22.98 -5.40
C ALA A 26 15.64 -23.43 -6.76
N GLU A 27 15.01 -22.95 -7.82
CA GLU A 27 15.44 -23.17 -9.21
C GLU A 27 15.97 -21.85 -9.76
N ALA A 28 16.95 -21.92 -10.67
CA ALA A 28 17.46 -20.75 -11.36
C ALA A 28 16.41 -20.27 -12.37
N ASP A 29 16.03 -19.00 -12.27
CA ASP A 29 15.08 -18.32 -13.16
C ASP A 29 15.72 -16.99 -13.62
N GLY A 30 16.55 -17.09 -14.67
CA GLY A 30 17.38 -15.98 -15.14
C GLY A 30 18.38 -15.52 -14.07
N SER A 31 18.35 -14.23 -13.72
CA SER A 31 19.20 -13.65 -12.65
C SER A 31 18.64 -13.82 -11.23
N ALA A 32 17.45 -14.42 -11.09
CA ALA A 32 16.78 -14.60 -9.81
C ALA A 32 16.61 -16.09 -9.48
N LEU A 33 16.48 -16.38 -8.19
CA LEU A 33 16.02 -17.68 -7.73
C LEU A 33 14.49 -17.68 -7.68
N SER A 34 13.87 -18.67 -8.34
CA SER A 34 12.47 -18.98 -8.10
C SER A 34 12.38 -19.98 -6.94
N THR A 35 11.50 -19.70 -5.99
CA THR A 35 11.21 -20.62 -4.89
C THR A 35 9.74 -21.01 -4.96
N PRO A 36 9.37 -22.27 -4.63
CA PRO A 36 7.96 -22.68 -4.57
C PRO A 36 7.10 -21.78 -3.67
N MET A 37 7.70 -21.19 -2.63
CA MET A 37 7.00 -20.25 -1.75
C MET A 37 6.68 -18.91 -2.43
N ARG A 38 7.61 -18.37 -3.24
CA ARG A 38 7.39 -17.16 -4.05
C ARG A 38 6.24 -17.38 -5.02
N ASP A 39 6.23 -18.50 -5.74
CA ASP A 39 5.20 -18.82 -6.73
C ASP A 39 3.85 -19.03 -6.06
N ARG A 40 3.82 -19.74 -4.93
CA ARG A 40 2.61 -19.91 -4.12
C ARG A 40 2.07 -18.56 -3.64
N ARG A 41 2.94 -17.60 -3.29
CA ARG A 41 2.56 -16.24 -2.90
C ARG A 41 1.99 -15.45 -4.08
N GLN A 42 2.62 -15.51 -5.25
CA GLN A 42 2.16 -14.83 -6.47
C GLN A 42 0.79 -15.36 -6.92
N LYS A 43 0.63 -16.68 -7.05
CA LYS A 43 -0.64 -17.32 -7.41
C LYS A 43 -1.75 -16.96 -6.40
N ARG A 44 -1.44 -16.90 -5.10
CA ARG A 44 -2.39 -16.46 -4.06
C ARG A 44 -2.79 -14.99 -4.21
N SER A 45 -1.84 -14.12 -4.54
CA SER A 45 -2.11 -12.70 -4.80
C SER A 45 -3.06 -12.54 -5.98
N MET A 46 -2.79 -13.21 -7.10
CA MET A 46 -3.66 -13.19 -8.30
C MET A 46 -5.08 -13.66 -7.97
N ARG A 47 -5.23 -14.80 -7.28
CA ARG A 47 -6.56 -15.30 -6.85
C ARG A 47 -7.31 -14.29 -5.99
N ARG A 48 -6.63 -13.63 -5.04
CA ARG A 48 -7.23 -12.58 -4.21
C ARG A 48 -7.67 -11.38 -5.04
N GLN A 49 -6.89 -10.97 -6.05
CA GLN A 49 -7.27 -9.87 -6.93
C GLN A 49 -8.51 -10.21 -7.76
N VAL A 50 -8.57 -11.40 -8.36
CA VAL A 50 -9.73 -11.90 -9.11
C VAL A 50 -10.98 -11.93 -8.22
N GLN A 51 -10.88 -12.55 -7.04
CA GLN A 51 -11.97 -12.63 -6.08
C GLN A 51 -12.48 -11.24 -5.66
N ARG A 52 -11.57 -10.30 -5.37
CA ARG A 52 -11.93 -8.93 -4.98
C ARG A 52 -12.60 -8.17 -6.13
N ARG A 53 -12.10 -8.30 -7.36
CA ARG A 53 -12.70 -7.69 -8.55
C ARG A 53 -14.12 -8.23 -8.78
N ALA A 54 -14.30 -9.55 -8.72
CA ALA A 54 -15.61 -10.18 -8.87
C ALA A 54 -16.59 -9.74 -7.77
N LYS A 55 -16.14 -9.73 -6.50
CA LYS A 55 -16.95 -9.26 -5.37
C LYS A 55 -17.37 -7.80 -5.52
N ARG A 56 -16.45 -6.92 -5.95
CA ARG A 56 -16.74 -5.50 -6.20
C ARG A 56 -17.78 -5.34 -7.31
N ARG A 57 -17.57 -5.97 -8.47
CA ARG A 57 -18.52 -5.90 -9.60
C ARG A 57 -19.90 -6.41 -9.22
N ARG A 58 -19.98 -7.54 -8.50
CA ARG A 58 -21.26 -8.08 -8.01
C ARG A 58 -21.96 -7.10 -7.07
N ARG A 59 -21.21 -6.48 -6.16
CA ARG A 59 -21.76 -5.46 -5.25
C ARG A 59 -22.27 -4.26 -6.02
N ILE A 60 -21.46 -3.67 -6.89
CA ILE A 60 -21.85 -2.53 -7.72
C ILE A 60 -23.10 -2.85 -8.53
N ARG A 61 -23.16 -4.02 -9.17
CA ARG A 61 -24.35 -4.45 -9.92
C ARG A 61 -25.61 -4.46 -9.03
N GLY A 62 -25.53 -5.05 -7.84
CA GLY A 62 -26.67 -5.11 -6.92
C GLY A 62 -27.11 -3.75 -6.39
N GLU A 63 -26.17 -2.92 -5.93
CA GLU A 63 -26.46 -1.60 -5.35
C GLU A 63 -26.99 -0.62 -6.42
N LEU A 64 -26.38 -0.59 -7.62
CA LEU A 64 -26.82 0.29 -8.70
C LEU A 64 -28.12 -0.18 -9.36
N ALA A 65 -28.42 -1.48 -9.34
CA ALA A 65 -29.73 -1.98 -9.77
C ALA A 65 -30.85 -1.51 -8.84
N GLY A 66 -30.59 -1.44 -7.52
CA GLY A 66 -31.52 -0.86 -6.54
C GLY A 66 -31.83 0.62 -6.78
N LEU A 67 -30.89 1.38 -7.36
CA LEU A 67 -31.08 2.78 -7.76
C LEU A 67 -31.67 2.97 -9.16
N GLY A 68 -31.90 1.89 -9.92
CA GLY A 68 -32.31 2.00 -11.33
C GLY A 68 -31.19 2.45 -12.29
N LEU A 69 -29.95 2.61 -11.82
CA LEU A 69 -28.81 2.94 -12.68
C LEU A 69 -28.35 1.74 -13.53
N LEU A 70 -28.51 0.50 -13.04
CA LEU A 70 -28.22 -0.70 -13.81
C LEU A 70 -29.44 -1.63 -13.94
N PRO A 71 -29.61 -2.35 -15.07
CA PRO A 71 -30.68 -3.33 -15.20
C PRO A 71 -30.52 -4.49 -14.21
N ALA A 72 -31.62 -4.90 -13.61
CA ALA A 72 -31.69 -6.11 -12.79
C ALA A 72 -31.74 -7.36 -13.68
N ASP A 73 -32.45 -7.27 -14.81
CA ASP A 73 -32.51 -8.31 -15.82
C ASP A 73 -31.14 -8.53 -16.50
N ASP A 74 -30.83 -9.79 -16.80
CA ASP A 74 -29.53 -10.16 -17.38
C ASP A 74 -29.44 -9.79 -18.87
N ALA A 75 -30.53 -9.85 -19.64
CA ALA A 75 -30.52 -9.53 -21.07
C ALA A 75 -30.37 -8.01 -21.27
N GLU A 76 -31.19 -7.21 -20.58
CA GLU A 76 -31.04 -5.74 -20.60
C GLU A 76 -29.66 -5.29 -20.12
N PHE A 77 -29.09 -5.99 -19.14
CA PHE A 77 -27.75 -5.70 -18.65
C PHE A 77 -26.69 -5.93 -19.74
N GLU A 78 -26.77 -7.04 -20.46
CA GLU A 78 -25.82 -7.37 -21.54
C GLU A 78 -25.96 -6.40 -22.71
N ASP A 79 -27.18 -6.03 -23.09
CA ASP A 79 -27.44 -5.02 -24.12
C ASP A 79 -26.82 -3.66 -23.75
N LEU A 80 -26.98 -3.23 -22.49
CA LEU A 80 -26.35 -2.02 -21.99
C LEU A 80 -24.81 -2.13 -21.99
N MET A 81 -24.25 -3.33 -21.79
CA MET A 81 -22.80 -3.53 -21.84
C MET A 81 -22.20 -3.34 -23.23
N ALA A 82 -23.01 -3.52 -24.29
CA ALA A 82 -22.61 -3.29 -25.68
C ALA A 82 -22.37 -1.81 -26.01
N THR A 83 -23.00 -0.88 -25.27
CA THR A 83 -22.77 0.56 -25.42
C THR A 83 -21.34 0.93 -25.03
N ASP A 84 -20.67 1.74 -25.86
CA ASP A 84 -19.32 2.22 -25.59
C ASP A 84 -19.34 3.33 -24.53
N PRO A 85 -18.72 3.13 -23.35
CA PRO A 85 -18.67 4.14 -22.31
C PRO A 85 -17.83 5.36 -22.68
N ALA A 86 -16.92 5.28 -23.66
CA ALA A 86 -16.16 6.45 -24.12
C ALA A 86 -17.08 7.46 -24.83
N ASP A 87 -17.96 6.98 -25.71
CA ASP A 87 -18.98 7.81 -26.38
C ASP A 87 -19.90 8.51 -25.37
N LEU A 88 -20.33 7.80 -24.32
CA LEU A 88 -21.14 8.37 -23.24
C LEU A 88 -20.41 9.50 -22.47
N LEU A 89 -19.10 9.35 -22.26
CA LEU A 89 -18.29 10.41 -21.64
C LEU A 89 -18.20 11.64 -22.54
N ASP A 90 -18.00 11.46 -23.84
CA ASP A 90 -17.93 12.55 -24.81
C ASP A 90 -19.27 13.29 -24.94
N ARG A 91 -20.39 12.55 -24.96
CA ARG A 91 -21.76 13.10 -24.95
C ARG A 91 -22.04 13.91 -23.69
N SER A 92 -21.69 13.40 -22.51
CA SER A 92 -21.79 14.14 -21.24
C SER A 92 -20.96 15.43 -21.27
N ALA A 93 -19.72 15.35 -21.76
CA ALA A 93 -18.84 16.52 -21.85
C ALA A 93 -19.35 17.59 -22.83
N ALA A 94 -20.13 17.19 -23.83
CA ALA A 94 -20.85 18.09 -24.73
C ALA A 94 -22.11 18.72 -24.09
N GLY A 95 -22.46 18.34 -22.86
CA GLY A 95 -23.62 18.85 -22.11
C GLY A 95 -24.91 18.07 -22.33
N GLU A 96 -24.83 16.86 -22.89
CA GLU A 96 -26.00 16.01 -23.09
C GLU A 96 -26.49 15.40 -21.76
N GLU A 97 -27.81 15.39 -21.56
CA GLU A 97 -28.46 14.63 -20.49
C GLU A 97 -28.46 13.15 -20.86
N LEU A 98 -27.69 12.35 -20.11
CA LEU A 98 -27.69 10.91 -20.28
C LEU A 98 -28.82 10.27 -19.48
N SER A 99 -29.33 9.14 -19.97
CA SER A 99 -30.24 8.31 -19.21
C SER A 99 -29.56 7.69 -17.98
N LEU A 100 -30.35 7.33 -16.97
CA LEU A 100 -29.85 6.65 -15.77
C LEU A 100 -29.08 5.36 -16.09
N ARG A 101 -29.51 4.63 -17.13
CA ARG A 101 -28.84 3.41 -17.59
C ARG A 101 -27.47 3.70 -18.19
N GLU A 102 -27.37 4.74 -19.02
CA GLU A 102 -26.09 5.20 -19.59
C GLU A 102 -25.12 5.67 -18.49
N ILE A 103 -25.62 6.41 -17.49
CA ILE A 103 -24.82 6.80 -16.32
C ILE A 103 -24.31 5.55 -15.58
N GLY A 104 -25.18 4.58 -15.32
CA GLY A 104 -24.78 3.31 -14.70
C GLY A 104 -23.76 2.52 -15.53
N ARG A 105 -23.85 2.57 -16.87
CA ARG A 105 -22.89 1.94 -17.78
C ARG A 105 -21.48 2.53 -17.65
N VAL A 106 -21.38 3.86 -17.53
CA VAL A 106 -20.10 4.56 -17.28
C VAL A 106 -19.56 4.18 -15.90
N VAL A 107 -20.37 4.24 -14.84
CA VAL A 107 -19.95 3.83 -13.49
C VAL A 107 -19.43 2.38 -13.48
N TYR A 108 -20.13 1.47 -14.16
CA TYR A 108 -19.73 0.07 -14.25
C TYR A 108 -18.42 -0.14 -15.02
N TRP A 109 -18.16 0.68 -16.05
CA TRP A 109 -16.89 0.68 -16.77
C TRP A 109 -15.71 1.02 -15.85
N PHE A 110 -15.83 2.09 -15.05
CA PHE A 110 -14.82 2.47 -14.07
C PHE A 110 -14.60 1.38 -13.02
N SER A 111 -15.62 0.59 -12.65
CA SER A 111 -15.43 -0.56 -11.75
C SER A 111 -14.40 -1.59 -12.26
N SER A 112 -14.26 -1.69 -13.58
CA SER A 112 -13.33 -2.56 -14.28
C SER A 112 -12.00 -1.88 -14.60
N ARG A 113 -12.03 -0.59 -14.97
CA ARG A 113 -10.89 0.24 -15.41
C ARG A 113 -10.50 1.38 -14.45
N ARG A 114 -10.68 1.22 -13.14
CA ARG A 114 -10.37 2.22 -12.09
C ARG A 114 -8.91 2.72 -11.96
N GLY A 115 -8.01 2.38 -12.88
CA GLY A 115 -6.63 2.85 -12.89
C GLY A 115 -5.73 2.26 -11.80
N PHE A 116 -4.54 2.85 -11.69
CA PHE A 116 -3.53 2.53 -10.68
C PHE A 116 -3.49 3.60 -9.59
N LEU A 117 -3.53 3.17 -8.33
CA LEU A 117 -3.38 4.02 -7.17
C LEU A 117 -1.92 3.94 -6.67
N SER A 118 -1.16 5.03 -6.82
CA SER A 118 0.18 5.11 -6.25
C SER A 118 0.11 5.15 -4.72
N LEU A 119 0.78 4.19 -4.08
CA LEU A 119 0.89 4.11 -2.62
C LEU A 119 2.15 4.80 -2.07
N ARG A 120 2.98 5.40 -2.94
CA ARG A 120 4.29 5.97 -2.56
C ARG A 120 4.20 7.37 -1.96
N SER A 121 3.18 8.15 -2.35
CA SER A 121 3.09 9.60 -2.05
C SER A 121 2.01 9.98 -1.03
N GLY A 122 1.50 9.05 -0.24
CA GLY A 122 0.40 9.34 0.69
C GLY A 122 0.19 8.31 1.79
N GLY A 123 1.22 8.05 2.61
CA GLY A 123 1.04 7.28 3.86
C GLY A 123 0.69 5.81 3.62
N GLY A 124 1.63 5.05 3.03
CA GLY A 124 1.50 3.60 2.90
C GLY A 124 1.50 2.83 4.23
N ASP A 125 1.59 3.55 5.35
CA ASP A 125 1.49 3.05 6.71
C ASP A 125 0.49 3.97 7.42
N LEU A 126 -0.75 3.49 7.62
CA LEU A 126 -1.77 4.21 8.38
C LEU A 126 -1.88 3.53 9.74
N THR A 127 -1.40 4.22 10.76
CA THR A 127 -1.76 3.95 12.16
C THR A 127 -3.11 4.63 12.47
N ASP A 128 -3.80 4.24 13.55
CA ASP A 128 -5.13 4.78 13.86
C ASP A 128 -5.10 6.32 14.09
N ASP A 129 -3.93 6.92 14.29
CA ASP A 129 -3.70 8.37 14.43
C ASP A 129 -3.56 9.13 13.09
N ASP A 130 -3.47 8.44 11.94
CA ASP A 130 -3.29 9.07 10.62
C ASP A 130 -4.61 9.40 9.89
N ASP A 131 -5.77 9.04 10.46
CA ASP A 131 -7.08 9.32 9.86
C ASP A 131 -7.35 10.84 9.76
N ASP A 132 -6.78 11.66 10.64
CA ASP A 132 -6.90 13.12 10.59
C ASP A 132 -6.13 13.75 9.41
N ARG A 133 -5.09 13.07 8.90
CA ARG A 133 -4.34 13.55 7.73
C ARG A 133 -5.10 13.34 6.44
N ALA A 134 -6.03 12.37 6.39
CA ALA A 134 -6.93 12.15 5.26
C ALA A 134 -7.90 13.33 5.06
N VAL A 135 -8.22 14.09 6.12
CA VAL A 135 -9.14 15.24 6.06
C VAL A 135 -8.54 16.44 5.30
N ARG A 136 -7.21 16.60 5.27
CA ARG A 136 -6.53 17.77 4.63
C ARG A 136 -6.34 17.63 3.12
N SER A 137 -6.63 16.48 2.53
CA SER A 137 -6.53 16.24 1.09
C SER A 137 -7.91 15.88 0.52
N ARG A 138 -8.89 16.79 0.67
CA ARG A 138 -10.24 16.59 0.10
C ARG A 138 -10.26 16.44 -1.42
N TYR A 139 -9.17 16.82 -2.08
CA TYR A 139 -8.95 16.56 -3.49
C TYR A 139 -7.47 16.20 -3.65
N ARG A 140 -7.18 15.01 -4.18
CA ARG A 140 -5.86 14.77 -4.80
C ARG A 140 -5.77 15.83 -5.91
N ARG A 141 -4.83 16.78 -5.78
CA ARG A 141 -4.60 17.79 -6.81
C ARG A 141 -4.38 17.07 -8.14
N ASP A 142 -5.00 17.60 -9.19
CA ASP A 142 -4.76 17.09 -10.53
C ASP A 142 -3.24 17.12 -10.80
N GLN A 143 -2.74 16.07 -11.44
CA GLN A 143 -1.37 16.09 -11.90
C GLN A 143 -1.30 17.13 -13.00
N VAL A 144 -0.51 18.17 -12.77
CA VAL A 144 -0.24 19.20 -13.78
C VAL A 144 1.14 18.95 -14.36
N ASN A 145 1.26 19.18 -15.66
CA ASN A 145 2.54 19.27 -16.32
C ASN A 145 3.31 20.41 -15.64
N ALA A 146 4.52 20.13 -15.17
CA ALA A 146 5.32 21.12 -14.45
C ALA A 146 5.71 22.31 -15.34
N GLU A 147 5.73 22.13 -16.67
CA GLU A 147 6.16 23.14 -17.65
C GLU A 147 4.97 23.86 -18.29
N THR A 148 3.93 23.13 -18.70
CA THR A 148 2.77 23.74 -19.39
C THR A 148 1.63 24.14 -18.43
N GLY A 149 1.62 23.61 -17.20
CA GLY A 149 0.50 23.78 -16.27
C GLY A 149 -0.77 23.02 -16.66
N GLU A 150 -0.75 22.33 -17.81
CA GLU A 150 -1.87 21.53 -18.29
C GLU A 150 -2.10 20.32 -17.39
N ILE A 151 -3.35 19.94 -17.18
CA ILE A 151 -3.69 18.75 -16.40
C ILE A 151 -3.26 17.51 -17.19
N VAL A 152 -2.18 16.87 -16.74
CA VAL A 152 -1.65 15.61 -17.27
C VAL A 152 -2.50 14.50 -16.68
N GLU A 153 -3.55 14.13 -17.41
CA GLU A 153 -4.51 13.09 -17.07
C GLU A 153 -5.31 13.34 -15.78
N ARG A 154 -6.60 13.65 -15.92
CA ARG A 154 -7.55 13.45 -14.82
C ARG A 154 -7.46 11.98 -14.42
N GLY A 155 -6.96 11.69 -13.21
CA GLY A 155 -6.94 10.32 -12.71
C GLY A 155 -8.34 9.69 -12.81
N GLN A 156 -8.42 8.38 -13.01
CA GLN A 156 -9.71 7.67 -13.21
C GLN A 156 -10.77 8.00 -12.15
N GLU A 157 -10.34 8.31 -10.92
CA GLU A 157 -11.19 8.83 -9.85
C GLU A 157 -11.81 10.19 -10.16
N ASN A 158 -11.00 11.17 -10.54
CA ASN A 158 -11.47 12.52 -10.87
C ASN A 158 -12.30 12.52 -12.15
N LEU A 159 -12.03 11.62 -13.10
CA LEU A 159 -12.89 11.44 -14.28
C LEU A 159 -14.30 10.98 -13.89
N LEU A 160 -14.41 9.92 -13.08
CA LEU A 160 -15.74 9.44 -12.66
C LEU A 160 -16.48 10.49 -11.82
N VAL A 161 -15.79 11.14 -10.88
CA VAL A 161 -16.42 12.16 -10.03
C VAL A 161 -16.84 13.38 -10.85
N GLY A 162 -16.02 13.82 -11.80
CA GLY A 162 -16.35 14.90 -12.73
C GLY A 162 -17.58 14.57 -13.57
N PHE A 163 -17.59 13.39 -14.20
CA PHE A 163 -18.74 12.89 -14.97
C PHE A 163 -20.03 12.85 -14.14
N LEU A 164 -19.98 12.32 -12.92
CA LEU A 164 -21.15 12.28 -12.04
C LEU A 164 -21.62 13.68 -11.63
N GLY A 165 -20.70 14.63 -11.45
CA GLY A 165 -21.02 16.02 -11.17
C GLY A 165 -21.67 16.75 -12.36
N GLU A 166 -21.21 16.48 -13.58
CA GLU A 166 -21.82 16.99 -14.81
C GLU A 166 -23.26 16.48 -14.95
N GLN A 167 -23.47 15.17 -14.77
CA GLN A 167 -24.80 14.56 -14.87
C GLN A 167 -25.72 14.87 -13.69
N ALA A 168 -25.19 15.24 -12.52
CA ALA A 168 -25.99 15.64 -11.37
C ALA A 168 -26.81 16.92 -11.61
N VAL A 169 -26.39 17.77 -12.56
CA VAL A 169 -27.17 18.94 -12.99
C VAL A 169 -28.51 18.52 -13.60
N HIS A 170 -28.52 17.43 -14.35
CA HIS A 170 -29.70 16.88 -15.00
C HIS A 170 -30.50 15.95 -14.07
N HIS A 171 -29.82 15.25 -13.15
CA HIS A 171 -30.42 14.27 -12.23
C HIS A 171 -30.25 14.64 -10.74
N PRO A 172 -30.65 15.85 -10.28
CA PRO A 172 -30.33 16.34 -8.93
C PRO A 172 -31.01 15.56 -7.81
N GLY A 173 -32.13 14.89 -8.09
CA GLY A 173 -32.84 14.05 -7.12
C GLY A 173 -32.20 12.69 -6.85
N LEU A 174 -31.34 12.20 -7.75
CA LEU A 174 -30.70 10.89 -7.63
C LEU A 174 -29.19 10.99 -7.41
N LEU A 175 -28.50 11.84 -8.17
CA LEU A 175 -27.04 11.98 -8.09
C LEU A 175 -26.63 13.03 -7.03
N THR A 176 -27.07 12.81 -5.80
CA THR A 176 -26.68 13.65 -4.66
C THR A 176 -25.27 13.31 -4.19
N ASP A 177 -24.64 14.23 -3.43
CA ASP A 177 -23.35 13.96 -2.79
C ASP A 177 -23.37 12.71 -1.90
N GLU A 178 -24.51 12.42 -1.27
CA GLU A 178 -24.69 11.21 -0.45
C GLU A 178 -24.70 9.94 -1.31
N VAL A 179 -25.25 9.96 -2.52
CA VAL A 179 -25.18 8.81 -3.43
C VAL A 179 -23.78 8.67 -4.04
N ILE A 180 -23.13 9.79 -4.37
CA ILE A 180 -21.80 9.79 -4.99
C ILE A 180 -20.72 9.37 -3.97
N PHE A 181 -20.78 9.88 -2.74
CA PHE A 181 -19.73 9.71 -1.73
C PHE A 181 -20.14 8.97 -0.46
N GLY A 182 -21.45 8.78 -0.22
CA GLY A 182 -21.95 8.15 1.00
C GLY A 182 -21.97 9.11 2.20
N VAL A 183 -22.52 8.63 3.31
CA VAL A 183 -22.58 9.35 4.60
C VAL A 183 -21.19 9.72 5.12
N ARG A 184 -20.16 8.92 4.79
CA ARG A 184 -18.76 9.23 5.14
C ARG A 184 -18.14 10.34 4.30
N GLY A 185 -18.81 10.75 3.23
CA GLY A 185 -18.27 11.66 2.25
C GLY A 185 -17.05 11.09 1.52
N ARG A 186 -16.30 11.98 0.86
CA ARG A 186 -15.20 11.57 -0.02
C ARG A 186 -14.01 11.03 0.78
N LEU A 187 -13.85 9.71 0.78
CA LEU A 187 -12.70 9.03 1.40
C LEU A 187 -11.47 9.02 0.49
N SER A 188 -10.28 9.17 1.08
CA SER A 188 -9.01 8.94 0.38
C SER A 188 -8.59 7.48 0.56
N TYR A 189 -8.36 6.78 -0.54
CA TYR A 189 -7.92 5.38 -0.53
C TYR A 189 -6.39 5.28 -0.58
N PRO A 190 -5.81 4.24 0.02
CA PRO A 190 -6.47 3.05 0.57
C PRO A 190 -6.91 3.20 2.04
N VAL A 191 -7.92 2.43 2.47
CA VAL A 191 -8.41 2.43 3.86
C VAL A 191 -8.54 1.02 4.43
N ARG A 192 -8.52 0.89 5.75
CA ARG A 192 -8.82 -0.38 6.42
C ARG A 192 -10.28 -0.77 6.15
N PRO A 193 -10.59 -2.06 5.90
CA PRO A 193 -11.98 -2.47 5.67
C PRO A 193 -12.84 -2.24 6.92
N ILE A 194 -13.85 -1.39 6.80
CA ILE A 194 -14.83 -1.17 7.87
C ILE A 194 -15.87 -2.29 7.83
N ARG A 195 -16.17 -2.87 8.99
CA ARG A 195 -17.19 -3.92 9.13
C ARG A 195 -18.58 -3.29 9.12
N ARG A 196 -19.57 -4.00 8.58
CA ARG A 196 -20.97 -3.52 8.49
C ARG A 196 -21.55 -3.02 9.81
N GLY A 197 -21.20 -3.64 10.95
CA GLY A 197 -21.66 -3.19 12.27
C GLY A 197 -21.13 -1.81 12.71
N ASN A 198 -20.15 -1.26 11.99
CA ASN A 198 -19.54 0.04 12.28
C ASN A 198 -19.87 1.08 11.18
N TYR A 199 -20.88 0.82 10.37
CA TYR A 199 -21.36 1.78 9.37
C TYR A 199 -22.09 2.92 10.06
N LEU A 200 -21.85 4.15 9.62
CA LEU A 200 -22.58 5.34 10.09
C LEU A 200 -24.00 5.36 9.53
N SER A 201 -24.19 4.86 8.31
CA SER A 201 -25.50 4.84 7.65
C SER A 201 -26.47 3.84 8.27
N GLY A 202 -25.96 2.81 8.96
CA GLY A 202 -26.75 1.63 9.35
C GLY A 202 -27.30 0.81 8.17
N GLY A 203 -26.96 1.19 6.93
CA GLY A 203 -27.58 0.72 5.70
C GLY A 203 -26.64 -0.09 4.81
N SER A 204 -26.79 0.12 3.50
CA SER A 204 -26.05 -0.56 2.45
C SER A 204 -24.59 -0.09 2.36
N ALA A 205 -23.80 -0.76 1.51
CA ALA A 205 -22.44 -0.25 1.25
C ALA A 205 -22.44 1.00 0.37
N LEU A 206 -23.52 1.22 -0.39
CA LEU A 206 -23.75 2.44 -1.15
C LEU A 206 -24.04 3.61 -0.20
N ASP A 207 -24.91 3.43 0.79
CA ASP A 207 -25.24 4.51 1.74
C ASP A 207 -24.01 4.94 2.55
N GLU A 208 -23.16 3.97 2.91
CA GLU A 208 -21.96 4.26 3.70
C GLU A 208 -20.84 4.97 2.90
N PHE A 209 -20.59 4.53 1.65
CA PHE A 209 -19.38 4.88 0.90
C PHE A 209 -19.62 5.51 -0.48
N GLY A 210 -20.88 5.57 -0.92
CA GLY A 210 -21.29 6.05 -2.23
C GLY A 210 -20.74 5.25 -3.40
N ILE A 211 -21.08 5.69 -4.60
CA ILE A 211 -20.55 5.16 -5.86
C ILE A 211 -19.01 5.23 -5.87
N HIS A 212 -18.45 6.35 -5.42
CA HIS A 212 -17.01 6.58 -5.35
C HIS A 212 -16.31 5.48 -4.56
N GLY A 213 -16.80 5.18 -3.35
CA GLY A 213 -16.19 4.16 -2.52
C GLY A 213 -16.44 2.75 -3.03
N LEU A 214 -17.59 2.45 -3.62
CA LEU A 214 -17.82 1.16 -4.26
C LEU A 214 -16.80 0.88 -5.39
N VAL A 215 -16.46 1.89 -6.19
CA VAL A 215 -15.52 1.76 -7.33
C VAL A 215 -14.07 1.78 -6.88
N PHE A 216 -13.67 2.79 -6.10
CA PHE A 216 -12.27 3.09 -5.81
C PHE A 216 -11.73 2.47 -4.53
N PHE A 217 -12.58 1.87 -3.69
CA PHE A 217 -12.12 1.23 -2.46
C PHE A 217 -10.95 0.27 -2.70
N GLN A 218 -9.85 0.53 -2.01
CA GLN A 218 -8.69 -0.32 -1.95
C GLN A 218 -8.31 -0.53 -0.50
N ARG A 219 -8.04 -1.79 -0.13
CA ARG A 219 -7.59 -2.13 1.22
C ARG A 219 -6.20 -1.53 1.45
N SER A 220 -6.00 -0.92 2.62
CA SER A 220 -4.67 -0.50 3.05
C SER A 220 -3.70 -1.66 3.03
N VAL A 221 -2.47 -1.36 2.62
CA VAL A 221 -1.34 -2.24 2.87
C VAL A 221 -0.95 -1.99 4.32
N TYR A 222 -0.77 -3.06 5.08
CA TYR A 222 -0.23 -2.98 6.41
C TYR A 222 0.99 -3.88 6.47
N TRP A 223 1.92 -3.52 7.34
CA TRP A 223 3.04 -4.36 7.67
C TRP A 223 2.67 -5.20 8.89
N ASP A 224 3.05 -6.48 8.87
CA ASP A 224 2.77 -7.36 9.99
C ASP A 224 3.87 -7.18 11.03
N GLU A 225 3.57 -6.52 12.14
CA GLU A 225 4.51 -6.28 13.24
C GLU A 225 5.10 -7.59 13.79
N GLY A 226 4.40 -8.71 13.68
CA GLY A 226 4.91 -10.03 14.06
C GLY A 226 6.09 -10.52 13.19
N THR A 227 6.36 -9.86 12.07
CA THR A 227 7.55 -10.12 11.24
C THR A 227 8.81 -9.38 11.73
N ILE A 228 8.67 -8.50 12.72
CA ILE A 228 9.80 -7.84 13.38
C ILE A 228 10.55 -8.88 14.22
N GLY A 229 11.85 -9.01 14.00
CA GLY A 229 12.69 -9.87 14.84
C GLY A 229 12.78 -9.36 16.28
N SER A 230 13.05 -10.26 17.22
CA SER A 230 13.24 -9.91 18.63
C SER A 230 14.62 -9.30 18.90
N CYS A 231 14.74 -8.63 20.05
CA CYS A 231 15.99 -8.11 20.59
C CYS A 231 17.06 -9.23 20.64
N SER A 232 18.26 -8.95 20.14
CA SER A 232 19.36 -9.92 20.14
C SER A 232 20.04 -10.06 21.50
N ILE A 233 19.96 -9.04 22.37
CA ILE A 233 20.59 -9.03 23.70
C ILE A 233 19.69 -9.72 24.72
N ASP A 234 18.39 -9.43 24.68
CA ASP A 234 17.38 -10.10 25.50
C ASP A 234 16.23 -10.61 24.62
N PRO A 235 16.37 -11.79 24.00
CA PRO A 235 15.33 -12.34 23.13
C PRO A 235 14.02 -12.67 23.83
N LYS A 236 14.01 -12.80 25.17
CA LYS A 236 12.84 -13.21 25.94
C LYS A 236 12.06 -12.02 26.49
N ASN A 237 12.74 -10.99 27.02
CA ASN A 237 12.08 -9.83 27.65
C ASN A 237 12.36 -8.51 26.93
N GLY A 238 13.29 -8.45 25.97
CA GLY A 238 13.68 -7.22 25.27
C GLY A 238 12.73 -6.78 24.16
N GLY A 239 11.66 -7.53 23.88
CA GLY A 239 10.65 -7.19 22.89
C GLY A 239 11.14 -7.16 21.43
N SER A 240 10.38 -6.46 20.58
CA SER A 240 10.70 -6.24 19.16
C SER A 240 11.93 -5.35 18.99
N ARG A 241 12.70 -5.58 17.92
CA ARG A 241 13.86 -4.73 17.60
C ARG A 241 13.47 -3.25 17.46
N ALA A 242 14.28 -2.39 18.05
CA ALA A 242 14.12 -0.94 17.98
C ALA A 242 14.09 -0.45 16.52
N LEU A 243 13.14 0.42 16.21
CA LEU A 243 13.00 1.02 14.89
C LEU A 243 14.21 1.92 14.59
N ARG A 244 14.73 1.88 13.36
CA ARG A 244 15.93 2.65 12.99
C ARG A 244 15.75 4.17 13.13
N ALA A 245 14.52 4.65 12.98
CA ALA A 245 14.16 6.06 13.09
C ALA A 245 13.84 6.49 14.54
N ASP A 246 13.80 5.55 15.49
CA ASP A 246 13.63 5.87 16.90
C ASP A 246 14.80 6.71 17.42
N ARG A 247 14.52 7.68 18.31
CA ARG A 247 15.54 8.62 18.82
C ARG A 247 16.65 7.91 19.59
N LEU A 248 16.32 6.91 20.40
CA LEU A 248 17.32 6.14 21.16
C LEU A 248 18.14 5.26 20.23
N ALA A 249 17.50 4.65 19.22
CA ALA A 249 18.21 3.87 18.20
C ALA A 249 19.16 4.74 17.36
N GLN A 250 18.75 5.95 16.98
CA GLN A 250 19.61 6.92 16.31
C GLN A 250 20.79 7.32 17.20
N LYS A 251 20.52 7.68 18.46
CA LYS A 251 21.55 8.05 19.45
C LYS A 251 22.58 6.93 19.65
N TYR A 252 22.12 5.68 19.80
CA TYR A 252 22.98 4.51 19.90
C TYR A 252 23.87 4.34 18.65
N ARG A 253 23.29 4.49 17.44
CA ARG A 253 24.06 4.38 16.19
C ARG A 253 25.12 5.47 16.04
N VAL A 254 24.84 6.69 16.50
CA VAL A 254 25.83 7.77 16.52
C VAL A 254 26.95 7.39 17.50
N TRP A 255 26.63 7.05 18.75
CA TRP A 255 27.64 6.63 19.73
C TRP A 255 28.48 5.46 19.26
N LYS A 256 27.86 4.43 18.70
CA LYS A 256 28.57 3.29 18.13
C LYS A 256 29.56 3.73 17.06
N THR A 257 29.11 4.53 16.10
CA THR A 257 29.98 5.09 15.05
C THR A 257 31.16 5.84 15.67
N VAL A 258 30.92 6.72 16.64
CA VAL A 258 31.95 7.54 17.29
C VAL A 258 32.97 6.69 18.05
N ILE A 259 32.52 5.66 18.77
CA ILE A 259 33.41 4.75 19.53
C ILE A 259 34.27 3.90 18.58
N ASP A 260 33.72 3.53 17.42
CA ASP A 260 34.41 2.72 16.42
C ASP A 260 35.39 3.54 15.56
N LEU A 261 35.33 4.88 15.57
CA LEU A 261 36.26 5.72 14.83
C LEU A 261 37.72 5.54 15.30
N ARG A 262 38.63 5.53 14.33
CA ARG A 262 40.08 5.49 14.53
C ARG A 262 40.72 6.65 13.79
N VAL A 263 41.75 7.25 14.38
CA VAL A 263 42.46 8.42 13.86
C VAL A 263 43.96 8.24 13.94
N GLY A 264 44.70 8.84 13.00
CA GLY A 264 46.17 8.88 12.98
C GLY A 264 46.85 7.67 12.33
N ALA A 265 48.18 7.74 12.30
CA ALA A 265 49.08 6.65 11.92
C ALA A 265 50.26 6.65 12.93
N PRO A 266 50.35 5.70 13.88
CA PRO A 266 49.50 4.51 14.03
C PRO A 266 48.05 4.84 14.42
N GLU A 267 47.13 3.94 14.08
CA GLU A 267 45.70 4.11 14.38
C GLU A 267 45.45 4.06 15.89
N ARG A 268 44.77 5.09 16.42
CA ARG A 268 44.29 5.12 17.81
C ARG A 268 42.78 5.38 17.88
N PRO A 269 42.09 4.92 18.93
CA PRO A 269 40.73 5.37 19.21
C PRO A 269 40.68 6.84 19.61
N LEU A 270 39.50 7.45 19.47
CA LEU A 270 39.21 8.77 20.03
C LEU A 270 39.22 8.70 21.56
N GLY A 271 39.75 9.72 22.22
CA GLY A 271 39.65 9.94 23.67
C GLY A 271 38.25 10.39 24.09
N ASP A 272 37.94 10.36 25.38
CA ASP A 272 36.56 10.58 25.86
C ASP A 272 36.04 12.00 25.57
N ASP A 273 36.90 13.02 25.65
CA ASP A 273 36.53 14.39 25.30
C ASP A 273 36.33 14.56 23.79
N GLU A 274 37.20 13.96 22.97
CA GLU A 274 37.07 13.94 21.50
C GLU A 274 35.75 13.28 21.10
N ARG A 275 35.37 12.16 21.75
CA ARG A 275 34.10 11.46 21.50
C ARG A 275 32.88 12.33 21.82
N ARG A 276 32.90 13.05 22.95
CA ARG A 276 31.79 13.93 23.34
C ARG A 276 31.58 15.07 22.34
N VAL A 277 32.66 15.74 21.94
CA VAL A 277 32.61 16.82 20.94
C VAL A 277 32.05 16.32 19.61
N VAL A 278 32.54 15.19 19.12
CA VAL A 278 32.05 14.56 17.88
C VAL A 278 30.57 14.17 18.00
N PHE A 279 30.17 13.59 19.14
CA PHE A 279 28.80 13.19 19.39
C PHE A 279 27.84 14.39 19.36
N ASP A 280 28.15 15.46 20.09
CA ASP A 280 27.31 16.67 20.14
C ASP A 280 27.20 17.35 18.78
N ALA A 281 28.29 17.35 18.01
CA ALA A 281 28.31 17.88 16.65
C ALA A 281 27.41 17.04 15.70
N LEU A 282 27.45 15.71 15.79
CA LEU A 282 26.61 14.82 14.99
C LEU A 282 25.12 14.84 15.39
N MET A 283 24.82 15.12 16.65
CA MET A 283 23.44 15.22 17.14
C MET A 283 22.77 16.55 16.79
N SER A 284 23.53 17.60 16.50
CA SER A 284 23.03 18.94 16.17
C SER A 284 22.87 19.18 14.66
N GLN A 285 23.69 18.54 13.83
CA GLN A 285 23.68 18.75 12.38
C GLN A 285 22.98 17.61 11.62
N LYS A 286 22.36 17.93 10.49
CA LYS A 286 21.70 16.94 9.62
C LYS A 286 22.70 15.94 9.00
N THR A 287 23.88 16.43 8.61
CA THR A 287 24.95 15.64 8.01
C THR A 287 26.31 16.26 8.35
N MET A 288 27.35 15.44 8.45
CA MET A 288 28.70 15.90 8.75
C MET A 288 29.73 15.16 7.89
N ALA A 289 30.58 15.90 7.20
CA ALA A 289 31.70 15.34 6.44
C ALA A 289 32.94 15.22 7.33
N PHE A 290 33.79 14.23 7.08
CA PHE A 290 35.05 14.05 7.83
C PHE A 290 35.97 15.27 7.77
N SER A 291 35.95 16.04 6.66
CA SER A 291 36.71 17.29 6.55
C SER A 291 36.25 18.37 7.53
N LYS A 292 34.95 18.39 7.86
CA LYS A 292 34.39 19.28 8.90
C LYS A 292 34.66 18.74 10.30
N LEU A 293 34.62 17.42 10.47
CA LEU A 293 34.92 16.76 11.75
C LEU A 293 36.37 16.96 12.21
N ARG A 294 37.30 17.10 11.25
CA ARG A 294 38.72 17.34 11.51
C ARG A 294 39.02 18.75 12.03
N LYS A 295 38.15 19.72 11.71
CA LYS A 295 38.32 21.11 12.14
C LYS A 295 37.78 21.31 13.54
#